data_AF-A0A7S4LIG1-F1
#
_entry.id   AF-A0A7S4LIG1-F1
#
_cell.length_a   1.000
_cell.length_b   1.000
_cell.length_c   1.000
_cell.angle_alpha   90.00
_cell.angle_beta   90.00
_cell.angle_gamma   90.00
#
_symmetry.space_group_name_H-M   'P 1'
#
loop_
_entity.id
_entity.type
_entity.pdbx_description
1 polymer ?
#
loop_
_entity_poly.entity_id
_entity_poly.type
_entity_poly.pdbx_seq_one_letter_code
_entity_poly.pdbx_strand_id
1 'polypeptide(L)'
;MANKCQELAKLVMDLINKCGRLRANKVREEFAGIAARCQKKPTSVEILYANKDYIKTVPESVAELNVQISDMNTYYNVLEIFQYGLNDEDFKSKWDAIGWPKKLQGIIEAVNANLEVEAERFREIMNVDQEQFLKDVDKMQRTVATFSKHTDLANVGEIAAQVKILQKTIRELQDKAQDFNKKQMLFGEDVKNYKNVFDMSRELQPYALLWITSNDWLTYHQTWHTDPFDALDGEEIERIVTNSSKTMLQLSKTFKDKPAMMKIVEEIKKQVDEFKPVVPVVTALRNPGMKDRHWDTLSESLGTEVRPKETLNTLSDVYPLVEFKEKIVKTCEVAAKEWDIESRLNDMYGGWDNKKFIIEDYKATKTYIVKGTDEIQQLLDEHLNITQQLSFSPFKAFFTEAIDKWEFNLNLMNEILEQWLECQRAWLYLEPIFSSDDIAVQLPVLSKKFDKVNQTWRKIMGMAHNNPAALSFCTNSNKLLEQLTDANKALEVVQKGLQDYLGEKRQCFARFYFLSDEELLEILSQSKDPVAIQPHLKKIFE
;
A
#
# COMPACT_ATOMS: atom_id res chain seq x y z
N MET A 1 74.62 22.77 8.79
CA MET A 1 73.55 23.18 7.84
C MET A 1 73.48 22.23 6.64
N ALA A 2 74.59 21.95 5.96
CA ALA A 2 74.64 21.08 4.78
C ALA A 2 73.98 19.69 4.98
N ASN A 3 74.27 18.98 6.07
CA ASN A 3 73.70 17.64 6.33
C ASN A 3 72.17 17.66 6.49
N LYS A 4 71.61 18.68 7.17
CA LYS A 4 70.16 18.83 7.33
C LYS A 4 69.47 19.16 6.01
N CYS A 5 70.11 19.95 5.14
CA CYS A 5 69.59 20.25 3.81
C CYS A 5 69.60 19.01 2.89
N GLN A 6 70.61 18.15 3.01
CA GLN A 6 70.67 16.87 2.28
C GLN A 6 69.61 15.88 2.76
N GLU A 7 69.36 15.77 4.06
CA GLU A 7 68.29 14.94 4.61
C GLU A 7 66.90 15.43 4.18
N LEU A 8 66.66 16.75 4.22
CA LEU A 8 65.41 17.34 3.73
C LEU A 8 65.21 17.10 2.22
N ALA A 9 66.27 17.27 1.42
CA ALA A 9 66.21 16.97 -0.02
C ALA A 9 65.84 15.49 -0.25
N LYS A 10 66.49 14.55 0.46
CA LYS A 10 66.16 13.12 0.37
C LYS A 10 64.69 12.84 0.71
N LEU A 11 64.19 13.40 1.81
CA LEU A 11 62.78 13.23 2.22
C LEU A 11 61.78 13.79 1.20
N VAL A 12 62.11 14.92 0.56
CA VAL A 12 61.28 15.50 -0.51
C VAL A 12 61.27 14.59 -1.74
N MET A 13 62.42 14.03 -2.13
CA MET A 13 62.52 13.09 -3.26
C MET A 13 61.78 11.77 -2.97
N ASP A 14 61.88 11.25 -1.75
CA ASP A 14 61.10 10.09 -1.28
C ASP A 14 59.59 10.36 -1.36
N LEU A 15 59.14 11.55 -0.97
CA LEU A 15 57.74 11.96 -1.06
C LEU A 15 57.26 12.09 -2.51
N ILE A 16 58.07 12.70 -3.39
CA ILE A 16 57.76 12.83 -4.82
C ILE A 16 57.68 11.43 -5.46
N ASN A 17 58.60 10.52 -5.14
CA ASN A 17 58.56 9.13 -5.61
C ASN A 17 57.30 8.40 -5.10
N LYS A 18 56.96 8.53 -3.82
CA LYS A 18 55.72 7.97 -3.27
C LYS A 18 54.48 8.50 -4.00
N CYS A 19 54.43 9.80 -4.29
CA CYS A 19 53.36 10.44 -5.04
C CYS A 19 53.27 9.95 -6.50
N GLY A 20 54.41 9.78 -7.18
CA GLY A 20 54.48 9.19 -8.53
C GLY A 20 54.00 7.74 -8.55
N ARG A 21 54.40 6.95 -7.55
CA ARG A 21 53.99 5.56 -7.40
C ARG A 21 52.50 5.38 -7.15
N LEU A 22 51.92 6.17 -6.25
CA LEU A 22 50.48 6.10 -5.97
C LEU A 22 49.66 6.40 -7.23
N ARG A 23 50.09 7.39 -8.02
CA ARG A 23 49.45 7.71 -9.32
C ARG A 23 49.65 6.60 -10.34
N ALA A 24 50.85 6.03 -10.43
CA ALA A 24 51.12 4.89 -11.30
C ALA A 24 50.20 3.71 -10.96
N ASN A 25 50.05 3.36 -9.68
CA ASN A 25 49.17 2.29 -9.24
C ASN A 25 47.71 2.54 -9.62
N LYS A 26 47.20 3.75 -9.33
CA LYS A 26 45.82 4.14 -9.66
C LYS A 26 45.53 4.00 -11.15
N VAL A 27 46.41 4.53 -12.00
CA VAL A 27 46.27 4.45 -13.46
C VAL A 27 46.25 2.98 -13.93
N ARG A 28 47.14 2.14 -13.40
CA ARG A 28 47.19 0.71 -13.75
C ARG A 28 45.91 -0.03 -13.34
N GLU A 29 45.37 0.26 -12.15
CA GLU A 29 44.14 -0.35 -11.65
C GLU A 29 42.93 0.05 -12.51
N GLU A 30 42.81 1.33 -12.89
CA GLU A 30 41.73 1.81 -13.75
C GLU A 30 41.80 1.17 -15.15
N PHE A 31 42.99 1.11 -15.77
CA PHE A 31 43.17 0.40 -17.04
C PHE A 31 42.89 -1.10 -16.94
N ALA A 32 43.29 -1.75 -15.85
CA ALA A 32 43.02 -3.17 -15.61
C ALA A 32 41.51 -3.43 -15.43
N GLY A 33 40.79 -2.53 -14.75
CA GLY A 33 39.33 -2.60 -14.61
C GLY A 33 38.60 -2.49 -15.94
N ILE A 34 39.01 -1.54 -16.81
CA ILE A 34 38.48 -1.41 -18.17
C ILE A 34 38.75 -2.69 -18.96
N ALA A 35 39.99 -3.18 -18.95
CA ALA A 35 40.37 -4.41 -19.66
C ALA A 35 39.53 -5.63 -19.22
N ALA A 36 39.38 -5.83 -17.91
CA ALA A 36 38.60 -6.93 -17.34
C ALA A 36 37.13 -6.86 -17.75
N ARG A 37 36.55 -5.66 -17.80
CA ARG A 37 35.15 -5.47 -18.25
C ARG A 37 34.99 -5.80 -19.73
N CYS A 38 35.88 -5.31 -20.59
CA CYS A 38 35.84 -5.61 -22.03
C CYS A 38 35.99 -7.10 -22.32
N GLN A 39 36.84 -7.80 -21.56
CA GLN A 39 37.12 -9.22 -21.74
C GLN A 39 36.02 -10.16 -21.23
N LYS A 40 34.94 -9.64 -20.63
CA LYS A 40 33.84 -10.47 -20.16
C LYS A 40 33.13 -11.15 -21.35
N LYS A 41 33.08 -12.47 -21.34
CA LYS A 41 32.44 -13.26 -22.40
C LYS A 41 30.92 -12.99 -22.44
N PRO A 42 30.33 -12.65 -23.60
CA PRO A 42 28.88 -12.47 -23.70
C PRO A 42 28.16 -13.82 -23.65
N THR A 43 27.04 -13.87 -22.94
CA THR A 43 26.15 -15.05 -22.84
C THR A 43 24.86 -14.89 -23.63
N SER A 44 24.58 -13.70 -24.15
CA SER A 44 23.42 -13.39 -24.99
C SER A 44 23.76 -12.29 -25.99
N VAL A 45 22.89 -12.11 -27.00
CA VAL A 45 23.04 -11.06 -28.03
C VAL A 45 22.99 -9.67 -27.38
N GLU A 46 22.11 -9.46 -26.40
CA GLU A 46 21.97 -8.20 -25.67
C GLU A 46 23.26 -7.86 -24.91
N ILE A 47 23.87 -8.85 -24.24
CA ILE A 47 25.13 -8.65 -23.51
C ILE A 47 26.29 -8.39 -24.48
N LEU A 48 26.29 -9.05 -25.65
CA LEU A 48 27.28 -8.82 -26.70
C LEU A 48 27.24 -7.37 -27.19
N TYR A 49 26.05 -6.87 -27.54
CA TYR A 49 25.91 -5.49 -28.02
C TYR A 49 26.12 -4.45 -26.92
N ALA A 50 25.71 -4.74 -25.67
CA ALA A 50 26.06 -3.90 -24.53
C ALA A 50 27.59 -3.82 -24.31
N ASN A 51 28.33 -4.91 -24.57
CA ASN A 51 29.79 -4.89 -24.51
C ASN A 51 30.39 -4.08 -25.67
N LYS A 52 29.87 -4.24 -26.90
CA LYS A 52 30.26 -3.40 -28.05
C LYS A 52 30.01 -1.91 -27.77
N ASP A 53 28.88 -1.57 -27.18
CA ASP A 53 28.55 -0.18 -26.84
C ASP A 53 29.43 0.37 -25.73
N TYR A 54 29.76 -0.43 -24.72
CA TYR A 54 30.75 -0.03 -23.71
C TYR A 54 32.13 0.21 -24.33
N ILE A 55 32.58 -0.65 -25.25
CA ILE A 55 33.87 -0.47 -25.93
C ILE A 55 33.93 0.85 -26.70
N LYS A 56 32.81 1.33 -27.27
CA LYS A 56 32.75 2.65 -27.94
C LYS A 56 33.03 3.82 -26.99
N THR A 57 32.78 3.67 -25.69
CA THR A 57 33.07 4.73 -24.69
C THR A 57 34.49 4.66 -24.14
N VAL A 58 35.21 3.56 -24.35
CA VAL A 58 36.57 3.36 -23.81
C VAL A 58 37.58 4.42 -24.30
N PRO A 59 37.57 4.89 -25.57
CA PRO A 59 38.47 5.95 -26.00
C PRO A 59 38.43 7.22 -25.15
N GLU A 60 37.25 7.61 -24.64
CA GLU A 60 37.10 8.77 -23.75
C GLU A 60 37.81 8.52 -22.40
N SER A 61 37.58 7.36 -21.79
CA SER A 61 38.26 6.96 -20.55
C SER A 61 39.78 6.84 -20.73
N VAL A 62 40.25 6.35 -21.90
CA VAL A 62 41.67 6.29 -22.24
C VAL A 62 42.28 7.69 -22.35
N ALA A 63 41.56 8.64 -22.94
CA ALA A 63 42.02 10.03 -23.04
C ALA A 63 42.20 10.67 -21.65
N GLU A 64 41.24 10.48 -20.75
CA GLU A 64 41.34 10.95 -19.35
C GLU A 64 42.52 10.32 -18.61
N LEU A 65 42.71 9.00 -18.76
CA LEU A 65 43.83 8.28 -18.15
C LEU A 65 45.19 8.70 -18.72
N ASN A 66 45.27 9.07 -20.00
CA ASN A 66 46.49 9.62 -20.60
C ASN A 66 46.88 10.97 -19.99
N VAL A 67 45.90 11.81 -19.64
CA VAL A 67 46.15 13.04 -18.86
C VAL A 67 46.74 12.69 -17.49
N GLN A 68 46.19 11.69 -16.80
CA GLN A 68 46.73 11.22 -15.52
C GLN A 68 48.15 10.64 -15.64
N ILE A 69 48.48 9.96 -16.75
CA ILE A 69 49.85 9.50 -17.06
C ILE A 69 50.78 10.71 -17.26
N SER A 70 50.36 11.73 -17.98
CA SER A 70 51.13 12.96 -18.18
C SER A 70 51.43 13.64 -16.83
N ASP A 71 50.41 13.79 -15.99
CA ASP A 71 50.55 14.33 -14.64
C ASP A 71 51.50 13.50 -13.78
N MET A 72 51.36 12.17 -13.81
CA MET A 72 52.27 11.24 -13.13
C MET A 72 53.73 11.42 -13.59
N ASN A 73 53.96 11.59 -14.89
CA ASN A 73 55.30 11.79 -15.44
C ASN A 73 55.98 13.06 -14.94
N THR A 74 55.22 14.11 -14.59
CA THR A 74 55.82 15.33 -14.00
C THR A 74 56.59 15.02 -12.70
N TYR A 75 56.10 14.10 -11.87
CA TYR A 75 56.77 13.67 -10.63
C TYR A 75 58.06 12.93 -10.94
N TYR A 76 58.03 11.99 -11.87
CA TYR A 76 59.21 11.22 -12.25
C TYR A 76 60.25 12.07 -13.00
N ASN A 77 59.85 13.09 -13.76
CA ASN A 77 60.77 14.01 -14.42
C ASN A 77 61.56 14.82 -13.39
N VAL A 78 60.94 15.26 -12.29
CA VAL A 78 61.64 15.92 -11.19
C VAL A 78 62.68 14.97 -10.59
N LEU A 79 62.32 13.70 -10.35
CA LEU A 79 63.27 12.69 -9.83
C LEU A 79 64.47 12.49 -10.76
N GLU A 80 64.24 12.46 -12.07
CA GLU A 80 65.28 12.29 -13.08
C GLU A 80 66.24 13.48 -13.16
N ILE A 81 65.74 14.72 -13.09
CA ILE A 81 66.56 15.95 -13.08
C ILE A 81 67.59 15.91 -11.95
N PHE A 82 67.20 15.40 -10.79
CA PHE A 82 68.07 15.27 -9.62
C PHE A 82 68.79 13.91 -9.53
N GLN A 83 68.75 13.09 -10.58
CA GLN A 83 69.40 11.79 -10.66
C GLN A 83 69.01 10.83 -9.50
N TYR A 84 67.76 10.91 -9.06
CA TYR A 84 67.25 10.05 -8.00
C TYR A 84 66.96 8.63 -8.55
N GLY A 85 67.64 7.64 -7.98
CA GLY A 85 67.47 6.24 -8.38
C GLY A 85 66.13 5.67 -7.91
N LEU A 86 65.32 5.18 -8.84
CA LEU A 86 64.14 4.37 -8.53
C LEU A 86 64.58 2.94 -8.19
N ASN A 87 63.88 2.30 -7.25
CA ASN A 87 64.00 0.85 -7.08
C ASN A 87 63.29 0.13 -8.25
N ASP A 88 63.55 -1.17 -8.38
CA ASP A 88 63.04 -1.98 -9.49
C ASP A 88 61.50 -2.02 -9.55
N GLU A 89 60.82 -2.02 -8.40
CA GLU A 89 59.37 -2.05 -8.32
C GLU A 89 58.72 -0.75 -8.81
N ASP A 90 59.24 0.39 -8.37
CA ASP A 90 58.77 1.73 -8.73
C ASP A 90 59.08 2.01 -10.20
N PHE A 91 60.27 1.61 -10.68
CA PHE A 91 60.66 1.68 -12.09
C PHE A 91 59.70 0.87 -12.97
N LYS A 92 59.43 -0.39 -12.60
CA LYS A 92 58.47 -1.24 -13.30
C LYS A 92 57.07 -0.64 -13.27
N SER A 93 56.61 -0.15 -12.12
CA SER A 93 55.29 0.45 -11.97
C SER A 93 55.10 1.69 -12.86
N LYS A 94 56.10 2.56 -12.95
CA LYS A 94 56.11 3.72 -13.86
C LYS A 94 55.93 3.27 -15.31
N TRP A 95 56.78 2.37 -15.80
CA TRP A 95 56.78 1.97 -17.20
C TRP A 95 55.57 1.10 -17.57
N ASP A 96 55.08 0.27 -16.64
CA ASP A 96 53.82 -0.43 -16.81
C ASP A 96 52.67 0.56 -17.02
N ALA A 97 52.54 1.59 -16.17
CA ALA A 97 51.53 2.65 -16.30
C ALA A 97 51.58 3.37 -17.66
N ILE A 98 52.78 3.71 -18.14
CA ILE A 98 53.00 4.35 -19.45
C ILE A 98 52.65 3.39 -20.61
N GLY A 99 52.90 2.09 -20.44
CA GLY A 99 52.64 1.06 -21.46
C GLY A 99 51.18 0.60 -21.55
N TRP A 100 50.35 0.85 -20.54
CA TRP A 100 48.96 0.39 -20.48
C TRP A 100 48.07 0.84 -21.64
N PRO A 101 48.13 2.09 -22.15
CA PRO A 101 47.32 2.50 -23.29
C PRO A 101 47.51 1.60 -24.51
N LYS A 102 48.76 1.29 -24.87
CA LYS A 102 49.09 0.39 -25.99
C LYS A 102 48.68 -1.05 -25.70
N LYS A 103 48.85 -1.51 -24.46
CA LYS A 103 48.40 -2.84 -24.01
C LYS A 103 46.88 -2.98 -24.11
N LEU A 104 46.14 -1.99 -23.63
CA LEU A 104 44.67 -1.96 -23.69
C LEU A 104 44.19 -1.91 -25.14
N GLN A 105 44.85 -1.14 -26.01
CA GLN A 105 44.53 -1.14 -27.43
C GLN A 105 44.60 -2.55 -28.03
N GLY A 106 45.69 -3.30 -27.80
CA GLY A 106 45.79 -4.68 -28.27
C GLY A 106 44.75 -5.62 -27.66
N ILE A 107 44.36 -5.40 -26.40
CA ILE A 107 43.25 -6.14 -25.77
C ILE A 107 41.92 -5.83 -26.45
N ILE A 108 41.62 -4.56 -26.72
CA ILE A 108 40.37 -4.13 -27.38
C ILE A 108 40.30 -4.69 -28.80
N GLU A 109 41.40 -4.66 -29.56
CA GLU A 109 41.47 -5.24 -30.90
C GLU A 109 41.15 -6.75 -30.86
N ALA A 110 41.76 -7.50 -29.93
CA ALA A 110 41.50 -8.92 -29.74
C ALA A 110 40.05 -9.20 -29.27
N VAL A 111 39.53 -8.39 -28.34
CA VAL A 111 38.16 -8.50 -27.85
C VAL A 111 37.16 -8.22 -28.97
N ASN A 112 37.35 -7.16 -29.76
CA ASN A 112 36.48 -6.83 -30.87
C ASN A 112 36.45 -7.94 -31.91
N ALA A 113 37.60 -8.50 -32.28
CA ALA A 113 37.67 -9.64 -33.19
C ALA A 113 36.87 -10.85 -32.65
N ASN A 114 36.99 -11.14 -31.35
CA ASN A 114 36.23 -12.22 -30.71
C ASN A 114 34.72 -11.92 -30.63
N LEU A 115 34.32 -10.66 -30.39
CA LEU A 115 32.92 -10.25 -30.38
C LEU A 115 32.28 -10.38 -31.76
N GLU A 116 33.01 -10.17 -32.86
CA GLU A 116 32.49 -10.46 -34.20
C GLU A 116 32.29 -11.96 -34.43
N VAL A 117 33.22 -12.81 -33.97
CA VAL A 117 33.07 -14.28 -34.05
C VAL A 117 31.85 -14.77 -33.25
N GLU A 118 31.69 -14.30 -32.01
CA GLU A 118 30.51 -14.68 -31.20
C GLU A 118 29.21 -14.08 -31.77
N ALA A 119 29.26 -12.91 -32.43
CA ALA A 119 28.09 -12.34 -33.11
C ALA A 119 27.63 -13.23 -34.27
N GLU A 120 28.55 -13.71 -35.10
CA GLU A 120 28.23 -14.61 -36.21
C GLU A 120 27.70 -15.95 -35.69
N ARG A 121 28.32 -16.49 -34.62
CA ARG A 121 27.82 -17.70 -33.96
C ARG A 121 26.38 -17.54 -33.44
N PHE A 122 26.06 -16.43 -32.79
CA PHE A 122 24.69 -16.17 -32.34
C PHE A 122 23.72 -16.00 -33.51
N ARG A 123 24.16 -15.41 -34.62
CA ARG A 123 23.37 -15.30 -35.86
C ARG A 123 23.08 -16.67 -36.46
N GLU A 124 24.06 -17.57 -36.54
CA GLU A 124 23.88 -18.94 -37.01
C GLU A 124 22.86 -19.71 -36.15
N ILE A 125 22.99 -19.63 -34.82
CA ILE A 125 22.04 -20.25 -33.89
C ILE A 125 20.63 -19.67 -34.09
N MET A 126 20.51 -18.33 -34.20
CA MET A 126 19.23 -17.67 -34.44
C MET A 126 18.59 -18.13 -35.76
N ASN A 127 19.36 -18.31 -36.82
CA ASN A 127 18.84 -18.77 -38.11
C ASN A 127 18.27 -20.19 -38.02
N VAL A 128 18.98 -21.10 -37.34
CA VAL A 128 18.49 -22.48 -37.09
C VAL A 128 17.21 -22.46 -36.24
N ASP A 129 17.19 -21.65 -35.17
CA ASP A 129 16.02 -21.52 -34.30
C ASP A 129 14.81 -20.93 -35.06
N GLN A 130 15.04 -19.98 -35.97
CA GLN A 130 14.00 -19.39 -36.81
C GLN A 130 13.42 -20.40 -37.80
N GLU A 131 14.23 -21.28 -38.40
CA GLU A 131 13.74 -22.35 -39.27
C GLU A 131 12.86 -23.34 -38.50
N GLN A 132 13.26 -23.73 -37.29
CA GLN A 132 12.46 -24.60 -36.45
C GLN A 132 11.17 -23.91 -35.99
N PHE A 133 11.26 -22.63 -35.62
CA PHE A 133 10.12 -21.81 -35.25
C PHE A 133 9.06 -21.73 -36.35
N LEU A 134 9.47 -21.54 -37.61
CA LEU A 134 8.53 -21.50 -38.74
C LEU A 134 7.79 -22.83 -38.92
N LYS A 135 8.48 -23.98 -38.73
CA LYS A 135 7.84 -25.31 -38.73
C LYS A 135 6.84 -25.46 -37.59
N ASP A 136 7.17 -24.96 -36.41
CA ASP A 136 6.28 -25.00 -35.24
C ASP A 136 5.04 -24.12 -35.45
N VAL A 137 5.22 -22.94 -36.05
CA VAL A 137 4.13 -22.02 -36.45
C VAL A 137 3.22 -22.69 -37.48
N ASP A 138 3.77 -23.30 -38.54
CA ASP A 138 2.98 -24.01 -39.55
C ASP A 138 2.19 -25.18 -38.96
N LYS A 139 2.81 -25.94 -38.05
CA LYS A 139 2.15 -27.03 -37.33
C LYS A 139 1.01 -26.49 -36.47
N MET A 140 1.25 -25.42 -35.72
CA MET A 140 0.27 -24.77 -34.87
C MET A 140 -0.92 -24.24 -35.69
N GLN A 141 -0.65 -23.58 -36.82
CA GLN A 141 -1.69 -23.04 -37.69
C GLN A 141 -2.60 -24.14 -38.24
N ARG A 142 -2.03 -25.29 -38.64
CA ARG A 142 -2.81 -26.46 -39.05
C ARG A 142 -3.68 -26.97 -37.90
N THR A 143 -3.14 -27.06 -36.68
CA THR A 143 -3.91 -27.48 -35.51
C THR A 143 -5.07 -26.52 -35.23
N VAL A 144 -4.84 -25.21 -35.22
CA VAL A 144 -5.91 -24.19 -35.03
C VAL A 144 -6.99 -24.34 -36.10
N ALA A 145 -6.63 -24.53 -37.37
CA ALA A 145 -7.60 -24.70 -38.46
C ALA A 145 -8.50 -25.95 -38.27
N THR A 146 -7.99 -27.01 -37.62
CA THR A 146 -8.79 -28.22 -37.35
C THR A 146 -9.87 -28.03 -36.29
N PHE A 147 -9.85 -26.96 -35.48
CA PHE A 147 -10.87 -26.74 -34.43
C PHE A 147 -12.29 -26.55 -34.98
N SER A 148 -12.40 -26.14 -36.23
CA SER A 148 -13.68 -26.09 -36.96
C SER A 148 -14.37 -27.45 -37.08
N LYS A 149 -13.64 -28.56 -36.90
CA LYS A 149 -14.14 -29.94 -37.02
C LYS A 149 -14.78 -30.49 -35.74
N HIS A 150 -14.60 -29.84 -34.59
CA HIS A 150 -15.26 -30.26 -33.36
C HIS A 150 -16.71 -29.77 -33.37
N THR A 151 -17.68 -30.66 -33.55
CA THR A 151 -19.07 -30.27 -33.84
C THR A 151 -20.10 -30.61 -32.75
N ASP A 152 -19.67 -31.22 -31.65
CA ASP A 152 -20.56 -31.64 -30.56
C ASP A 152 -19.92 -31.46 -29.17
N LEU A 153 -20.76 -31.57 -28.13
CA LEU A 153 -20.37 -31.37 -26.74
C LEU A 153 -19.82 -32.64 -26.05
N ALA A 154 -19.69 -33.78 -26.75
CA ALA A 154 -19.37 -35.05 -26.11
C ALA A 154 -18.00 -35.03 -25.40
N ASN A 155 -17.02 -34.35 -26.00
CA ASN A 155 -15.66 -34.22 -25.47
C ASN A 155 -15.33 -32.78 -25.04
N VAL A 156 -16.34 -32.01 -24.60
CA VAL A 156 -16.20 -30.58 -24.27
C VAL A 156 -15.04 -30.29 -23.32
N GLY A 157 -14.81 -31.14 -22.30
CA GLY A 157 -13.72 -30.97 -21.34
C GLY A 157 -12.33 -31.19 -21.94
N GLU A 158 -12.16 -32.23 -22.75
CA GLU A 158 -10.90 -32.49 -23.46
C GLU A 158 -10.60 -31.37 -24.45
N ILE A 159 -11.60 -30.92 -25.21
CA ILE A 159 -11.45 -29.85 -26.18
C ILE A 159 -11.10 -28.53 -25.48
N ALA A 160 -11.77 -28.18 -24.37
CA ALA A 160 -11.44 -27.00 -23.58
C ALA A 160 -10.00 -27.04 -23.03
N ALA A 161 -9.55 -28.20 -22.54
CA ALA A 161 -8.16 -28.39 -22.10
C ALA A 161 -7.17 -28.21 -23.25
N GLN A 162 -7.46 -28.78 -24.43
CA GLN A 162 -6.63 -28.61 -25.63
C GLN A 162 -6.55 -27.14 -26.05
N VAL A 163 -7.67 -26.39 -26.05
CA VAL A 163 -7.65 -24.95 -26.33
C VAL A 163 -6.74 -24.21 -25.33
N LYS A 164 -6.85 -24.49 -24.03
CA LYS A 164 -6.01 -23.83 -23.01
C LYS A 164 -4.51 -24.07 -23.27
N ILE A 165 -4.15 -25.30 -23.66
CA ILE A 165 -2.77 -25.64 -24.07
C ILE A 165 -2.36 -24.83 -25.30
N LEU A 166 -3.20 -24.75 -26.33
CA LEU A 166 -2.88 -24.02 -27.56
C LEU A 166 -2.75 -22.51 -27.31
N GLN A 167 -3.61 -21.92 -26.49
CA GLN A 167 -3.47 -20.51 -26.09
C GLN A 167 -2.15 -20.23 -25.37
N LYS A 168 -1.63 -21.19 -24.60
CA LYS A 168 -0.31 -21.10 -23.97
C LYS A 168 0.79 -21.22 -25.02
N THR A 169 0.75 -22.24 -25.88
CA THR A 169 1.77 -22.43 -26.92
C THR A 169 1.82 -21.27 -27.92
N ILE A 170 0.66 -20.71 -28.31
CA ILE A 170 0.62 -19.53 -29.19
C ILE A 170 1.27 -18.32 -28.52
N ARG A 171 1.05 -18.10 -27.21
CA ARG A 171 1.74 -17.04 -26.46
C ARG A 171 3.25 -17.25 -26.44
N GLU A 172 3.73 -18.47 -26.19
CA GLU A 172 5.16 -18.79 -26.26
C GLU A 172 5.74 -18.52 -27.66
N LEU A 173 4.98 -18.79 -28.73
CA LEU A 173 5.39 -18.44 -30.10
C LEU A 173 5.40 -16.93 -30.35
N GLN A 174 4.46 -16.16 -29.79
CA GLN A 174 4.46 -14.70 -29.86
C GLN A 174 5.67 -14.10 -29.15
N ASP A 175 5.99 -14.61 -27.96
CA ASP A 175 7.16 -14.17 -27.19
C ASP A 175 8.47 -14.46 -27.95
N LYS A 176 8.59 -15.65 -28.54
CA LYS A 176 9.73 -16.00 -29.41
C LYS A 176 9.82 -15.12 -30.66
N ALA A 177 8.69 -14.81 -31.32
CA ALA A 177 8.68 -13.89 -32.46
C ALA A 177 9.19 -12.49 -32.08
N GLN A 178 8.78 -11.98 -30.92
CA GLN A 178 9.26 -10.70 -30.41
C GLN A 178 10.75 -10.74 -30.05
N ASP A 179 11.23 -11.84 -29.46
CA ASP A 179 12.64 -12.06 -29.15
C ASP A 179 13.51 -12.09 -30.43
N PHE A 180 13.08 -12.80 -31.48
CA PHE A 180 13.77 -12.76 -32.77
C PHE A 180 13.82 -11.35 -33.35
N ASN A 181 12.71 -10.61 -33.33
CA ASN A 181 12.68 -9.24 -33.84
C ASN A 181 13.66 -8.33 -33.08
N LYS A 182 13.75 -8.46 -31.75
CA LYS A 182 14.73 -7.72 -30.93
C LYS A 182 16.17 -8.07 -31.32
N LYS A 183 16.48 -9.36 -31.49
CA LYS A 183 17.82 -9.81 -31.90
C LYS A 183 18.18 -9.32 -33.31
N GLN A 184 17.26 -9.36 -34.26
CA GLN A 184 17.45 -8.84 -35.61
C GLN A 184 17.76 -7.34 -35.61
N MET A 185 17.04 -6.55 -34.79
CA MET A 185 17.34 -5.13 -34.61
C MET A 185 18.74 -4.90 -34.06
N LEU A 186 19.18 -5.71 -33.08
CA LEU A 186 20.54 -5.63 -32.54
C LEU A 186 21.59 -5.99 -33.60
N PHE A 187 21.33 -6.99 -34.44
CA PHE A 187 22.20 -7.34 -35.57
C PHE A 187 22.19 -6.32 -36.73
N GLY A 188 21.29 -5.34 -36.70
CA GLY A 188 21.09 -4.40 -37.81
C GLY A 188 20.46 -5.05 -39.04
N GLU A 189 19.72 -6.14 -38.85
CA GLU A 189 19.01 -6.88 -39.90
C GLU A 189 17.57 -6.39 -40.04
N ASP A 190 16.99 -6.62 -41.22
CA ASP A 190 15.57 -6.35 -41.45
C ASP A 190 14.69 -7.25 -40.58
N VAL A 191 13.77 -6.62 -39.85
CA VAL A 191 12.85 -7.31 -38.94
C VAL A 191 11.86 -8.15 -39.75
N LYS A 192 11.81 -9.46 -39.47
CA LYS A 192 10.86 -10.36 -40.12
C LYS A 192 9.44 -10.10 -39.62
N ASN A 193 8.47 -10.22 -40.53
CA ASN A 193 7.06 -10.04 -40.20
C ASN A 193 6.43 -11.37 -39.76
N TYR A 194 6.19 -11.51 -38.45
CA TYR A 194 5.52 -12.67 -37.84
C TYR A 194 4.02 -12.44 -37.55
N LYS A 195 3.35 -11.60 -38.34
CA LYS A 195 1.92 -11.27 -38.15
C LYS A 195 1.02 -12.51 -38.08
N ASN A 196 1.33 -13.55 -38.85
CA ASN A 196 0.60 -14.83 -38.83
C ASN A 196 0.51 -15.44 -37.42
N VAL A 197 1.53 -15.28 -36.57
CA VAL A 197 1.54 -15.78 -35.19
C VAL A 197 0.54 -15.06 -34.30
N PHE A 198 0.38 -13.75 -34.52
CA PHE A 198 -0.60 -12.94 -33.81
C PHE A 198 -2.01 -13.17 -34.33
N ASP A 199 -2.16 -13.35 -35.65
CA ASP A 199 -3.45 -13.67 -36.27
C ASP A 199 -3.97 -15.05 -35.83
N MET A 200 -3.09 -16.06 -35.63
CA MET A 200 -3.49 -17.37 -35.06
C MET A 200 -4.21 -17.24 -33.72
N SER A 201 -3.74 -16.35 -32.83
CA SER A 201 -4.41 -16.11 -31.55
C SER A 201 -5.81 -15.51 -31.73
N ARG A 202 -5.98 -14.63 -32.71
CA ARG A 202 -7.26 -14.00 -33.03
C ARG A 202 -8.23 -15.00 -33.66
N GLU A 203 -7.73 -15.89 -34.51
CA GLU A 203 -8.50 -16.98 -35.13
C GLU A 203 -8.97 -18.01 -34.10
N LEU A 204 -8.13 -18.37 -33.12
CA LEU A 204 -8.47 -19.32 -32.07
C LEU A 204 -9.45 -18.72 -31.04
N GLN A 205 -9.43 -17.40 -30.82
CA GLN A 205 -10.15 -16.76 -29.72
C GLN A 205 -11.67 -17.09 -29.66
N PRO A 206 -12.45 -17.06 -30.76
CA PRO A 206 -13.86 -17.43 -30.72
C PRO A 206 -14.08 -18.89 -30.30
N TYR A 207 -13.21 -19.80 -30.75
CA TYR A 207 -13.27 -21.22 -30.37
C TYR A 207 -12.89 -21.40 -28.91
N ALA A 208 -11.91 -20.64 -28.42
CA ALA A 208 -11.52 -20.68 -27.03
C ALA A 208 -12.65 -20.25 -26.10
N LEU A 209 -13.28 -19.11 -26.42
CA LEU A 209 -14.45 -18.64 -25.68
C LEU A 209 -15.58 -19.67 -25.70
N LEU A 210 -15.86 -20.29 -26.85
CA LEU A 210 -16.89 -21.32 -26.96
C LEU A 210 -16.60 -22.51 -26.05
N TRP A 211 -15.47 -23.20 -26.25
CA TRP A 211 -15.19 -24.45 -25.57
C TRP A 211 -14.95 -24.28 -24.07
N ILE A 212 -14.24 -23.24 -23.67
CA ILE A 212 -13.98 -22.98 -22.25
C ILE A 212 -15.29 -22.63 -21.54
N THR A 213 -16.09 -21.71 -22.10
CA THR A 213 -17.36 -21.32 -21.47
C THR A 213 -18.35 -22.49 -21.43
N SER A 214 -18.42 -23.30 -22.49
CA SER A 214 -19.28 -24.49 -22.51
C SER A 214 -18.85 -25.52 -21.47
N ASN A 215 -17.55 -25.81 -21.35
CA ASN A 215 -17.02 -26.72 -20.34
C ASN A 215 -17.31 -26.21 -18.92
N ASP A 216 -16.99 -24.95 -18.67
CA ASP A 216 -17.14 -24.34 -17.36
C ASP A 216 -18.63 -24.32 -16.99
N TRP A 217 -19.51 -23.91 -17.89
CA TRP A 217 -20.96 -23.95 -17.68
C TRP A 217 -21.47 -25.34 -17.32
N LEU A 218 -21.13 -26.36 -18.11
CA LEU A 218 -21.61 -27.73 -17.86
C LEU A 218 -21.08 -28.29 -16.54
N THR A 219 -19.81 -28.00 -16.21
CA THR A 219 -19.19 -28.41 -14.95
C THR A 219 -19.89 -27.74 -13.77
N TYR A 220 -19.99 -26.41 -13.77
CA TYR A 220 -20.64 -25.66 -12.69
C TYR A 220 -22.11 -25.99 -12.55
N HIS A 221 -22.85 -26.10 -13.66
CA HIS A 221 -24.24 -26.50 -13.64
C HIS A 221 -24.38 -27.87 -12.96
N GLN A 222 -23.58 -28.87 -13.32
CA GLN A 222 -23.60 -30.16 -12.65
C GLN A 222 -23.24 -30.07 -11.16
N THR A 223 -22.21 -29.30 -10.81
CA THR A 223 -21.81 -29.07 -9.42
C THR A 223 -22.94 -28.45 -8.61
N TRP A 224 -23.58 -27.39 -9.10
CA TRP A 224 -24.68 -26.73 -8.37
C TRP A 224 -25.89 -27.64 -8.14
N HIS A 225 -26.12 -28.62 -9.02
CA HIS A 225 -27.18 -29.61 -8.87
C HIS A 225 -26.84 -30.77 -7.92
N THR A 226 -25.55 -30.99 -7.65
CA THR A 226 -25.07 -32.12 -6.82
C THR A 226 -24.62 -31.69 -5.43
N ASP A 227 -24.10 -30.47 -5.30
CA ASP A 227 -23.65 -29.93 -4.03
C ASP A 227 -24.84 -29.61 -3.10
N PRO A 228 -24.64 -29.71 -1.77
CA PRO A 228 -25.61 -29.23 -0.80
C PRO A 228 -25.95 -27.76 -1.05
N PHE A 229 -27.22 -27.39 -0.92
CA PHE A 229 -27.69 -26.02 -1.14
C PHE A 229 -26.89 -25.00 -0.30
N ASP A 230 -26.50 -25.37 0.91
CA ASP A 230 -25.72 -24.50 1.79
C ASP A 230 -24.25 -24.27 1.40
N ALA A 231 -23.72 -25.09 0.50
CA ALA A 231 -22.39 -24.88 -0.07
C ALA A 231 -22.42 -23.93 -1.28
N LEU A 232 -23.60 -23.65 -1.83
CA LEU A 232 -23.75 -22.80 -3.01
C LEU A 232 -23.47 -21.33 -2.66
N ASP A 233 -22.73 -20.68 -3.56
CA ASP A 233 -22.48 -19.24 -3.54
C ASP A 233 -23.36 -18.56 -4.61
N GLY A 234 -24.34 -17.78 -4.15
CA GLY A 234 -25.28 -17.08 -5.04
C GLY A 234 -24.62 -16.01 -5.92
N GLU A 235 -23.58 -15.33 -5.42
CA GLU A 235 -22.86 -14.31 -6.19
C GLU A 235 -21.99 -14.95 -7.27
N GLU A 236 -21.33 -16.06 -6.95
CA GLU A 236 -20.56 -16.83 -7.93
C GLU A 236 -21.47 -17.35 -9.05
N ILE A 237 -22.62 -17.93 -8.70
CA ILE A 237 -23.61 -18.41 -9.66
C ILE A 237 -24.06 -17.27 -10.59
N GLU A 238 -24.44 -16.12 -10.04
CA GLU A 238 -24.87 -14.96 -10.82
C GLU A 238 -23.80 -14.47 -11.79
N ARG A 239 -22.55 -14.41 -11.32
CA ARG A 239 -21.40 -14.01 -12.14
C ARG A 239 -21.18 -14.98 -13.30
N ILE A 240 -21.19 -16.28 -13.05
CA ILE A 240 -20.98 -17.31 -14.07
C ILE A 240 -22.11 -17.28 -15.10
N VAL A 241 -23.38 -17.26 -14.66
CA VAL A 241 -24.55 -17.18 -15.55
C VAL A 241 -24.50 -15.93 -16.44
N THR A 242 -24.18 -14.77 -15.85
CA THR A 242 -24.07 -13.50 -16.58
C THR A 242 -22.94 -13.53 -17.61
N ASN A 243 -21.76 -14.02 -17.23
CA ASN A 243 -20.60 -14.10 -18.13
C ASN A 243 -20.84 -15.11 -19.26
N SER A 244 -21.40 -16.29 -18.95
CA SER A 244 -21.76 -17.29 -19.95
C SER A 244 -22.80 -16.74 -20.93
N SER A 245 -23.84 -16.05 -20.44
CA SER A 245 -24.86 -15.46 -21.30
C SER A 245 -24.29 -14.39 -22.25
N LYS A 246 -23.46 -13.47 -21.73
CA LYS A 246 -22.78 -12.45 -22.54
C LYS A 246 -21.89 -13.08 -23.60
N THR A 247 -21.12 -14.09 -23.22
CA THR A 247 -20.20 -14.80 -24.12
C THR A 247 -20.98 -15.53 -25.22
N MET A 248 -22.04 -16.27 -24.87
CA MET A 248 -22.86 -16.96 -25.88
C MET A 248 -23.58 -15.99 -26.83
N LEU A 249 -24.00 -14.81 -26.35
CA LEU A 249 -24.56 -13.75 -27.20
C LEU A 249 -23.52 -13.17 -28.18
N GLN A 250 -22.26 -13.02 -27.75
CA GLN A 250 -21.18 -12.58 -28.63
C GLN A 250 -20.86 -13.67 -29.68
N LEU A 251 -20.79 -14.92 -29.25
CA LEU A 251 -20.47 -16.05 -30.11
C LEU A 251 -21.58 -16.33 -31.13
N SER A 252 -22.85 -16.09 -30.80
CA SER A 252 -23.96 -16.23 -31.74
C SER A 252 -23.84 -15.27 -32.94
N LYS A 253 -23.24 -14.09 -32.74
CA LYS A 253 -22.91 -13.16 -33.83
C LYS A 253 -21.67 -13.59 -34.62
N THR A 254 -20.68 -14.14 -33.91
CA THR A 254 -19.37 -14.52 -34.48
C THR A 254 -19.47 -15.78 -35.35
N PHE A 255 -20.31 -16.73 -34.96
CA PHE A 255 -20.44 -18.03 -35.62
C PHE A 255 -21.65 -18.13 -36.56
N LYS A 256 -22.35 -17.03 -36.88
CA LYS A 256 -23.60 -17.07 -37.67
C LYS A 256 -23.51 -17.90 -38.96
N ASP A 257 -22.33 -17.90 -39.61
CA ASP A 257 -22.07 -18.58 -40.88
C ASP A 257 -21.47 -20.00 -40.69
N LYS A 258 -21.40 -20.52 -39.46
CA LYS A 258 -20.86 -21.84 -39.08
C LYS A 258 -21.93 -22.66 -38.33
N PRO A 259 -22.80 -23.41 -39.05
CA PRO A 259 -23.96 -24.08 -38.46
C PRO A 259 -23.63 -25.02 -37.28
N ALA A 260 -22.53 -25.78 -37.38
CA ALA A 260 -22.14 -26.70 -36.31
C ALA A 260 -21.77 -25.99 -35.00
N MET A 261 -21.06 -24.86 -35.06
CA MET A 261 -20.72 -24.06 -33.88
C MET A 261 -21.95 -23.37 -33.32
N MET A 262 -22.83 -22.86 -34.20
CA MET A 262 -24.09 -22.22 -33.81
C MET A 262 -24.97 -23.16 -33.01
N LYS A 263 -25.06 -24.44 -33.40
CA LYS A 263 -25.81 -25.45 -32.65
C LYS A 263 -25.32 -25.56 -31.20
N ILE A 264 -23.99 -25.55 -30.98
CA ILE A 264 -23.41 -25.60 -29.63
C ILE A 264 -23.72 -24.32 -28.86
N VAL A 265 -23.55 -23.16 -29.49
CA VAL A 265 -23.86 -21.85 -28.89
C VAL A 265 -25.32 -21.79 -28.47
N GLU A 266 -26.25 -22.21 -29.32
CA GLU A 266 -27.69 -22.22 -29.05
C GLU A 266 -28.06 -23.17 -27.92
N GLU A 267 -27.46 -24.36 -27.89
CA GLU A 267 -27.69 -25.34 -26.81
C GLU A 267 -27.27 -24.79 -25.44
N ILE A 268 -26.02 -24.30 -25.32
CA ILE A 268 -25.53 -23.74 -24.06
C ILE A 268 -26.29 -22.46 -23.69
N LYS A 269 -26.56 -21.60 -24.67
CA LYS A 269 -27.37 -20.39 -24.45
C LYS A 269 -28.74 -20.72 -23.91
N LYS A 270 -29.42 -21.73 -24.47
CA LYS A 270 -30.73 -22.18 -24.01
C LYS A 270 -30.67 -22.64 -22.55
N GLN A 271 -29.71 -23.49 -22.18
CA GLN A 271 -29.53 -23.92 -20.79
C GLN A 271 -29.28 -22.75 -19.84
N VAL A 272 -28.41 -21.80 -20.23
CA VAL A 272 -28.15 -20.58 -19.46
C VAL A 272 -29.42 -19.75 -19.31
N ASP A 273 -30.18 -19.55 -20.39
CA ASP A 273 -31.40 -18.75 -20.39
C ASP A 273 -32.53 -19.40 -19.58
N GLU A 274 -32.63 -20.74 -19.57
CA GLU A 274 -33.54 -21.51 -18.71
C GLU A 274 -33.16 -21.44 -17.23
N PHE A 275 -31.87 -21.30 -16.92
CA PHE A 275 -31.36 -21.20 -15.55
C PHE A 275 -31.46 -19.77 -14.96
N LYS A 276 -31.44 -18.73 -15.80
CA LYS A 276 -31.50 -17.32 -15.37
C LYS A 276 -32.60 -16.99 -14.35
N PRO A 277 -33.85 -17.49 -14.48
CA PRO A 277 -34.90 -17.19 -13.50
C PRO A 277 -34.63 -17.76 -12.10
N VAL A 278 -33.82 -18.83 -12.01
CA VAL A 278 -33.45 -19.50 -10.75
C VAL A 278 -32.44 -18.66 -9.97
N VAL A 279 -31.53 -17.97 -10.66
CA VAL A 279 -30.41 -17.22 -10.05
C VAL A 279 -30.86 -16.28 -8.93
N PRO A 280 -31.81 -15.34 -9.13
CA PRO A 280 -32.19 -14.42 -8.07
C PRO A 280 -32.80 -15.13 -6.86
N VAL A 281 -33.43 -16.29 -7.06
CA VAL A 281 -34.02 -17.07 -5.97
C VAL A 281 -32.92 -17.73 -5.14
N VAL A 282 -31.93 -18.36 -5.79
CA VAL A 282 -30.76 -18.92 -5.09
C VAL A 282 -30.02 -17.82 -4.33
N THR A 283 -29.71 -16.70 -5.00
CA THR A 283 -28.98 -15.59 -4.37
C THR A 283 -29.72 -15.03 -3.17
N ALA A 284 -31.04 -14.91 -3.23
CA ALA A 284 -31.83 -14.42 -2.11
C ALA A 284 -31.87 -15.42 -0.95
N LEU A 285 -32.13 -16.70 -1.22
CA LEU A 285 -32.21 -17.76 -0.22
C LEU A 285 -30.84 -18.07 0.42
N ARG A 286 -29.73 -17.78 -0.29
CA ARG A 286 -28.36 -17.93 0.23
C ARG A 286 -27.85 -16.69 0.95
N ASN A 287 -28.71 -15.70 1.21
CA ASN A 287 -28.32 -14.51 1.94
C ASN A 287 -27.95 -14.86 3.41
N PRO A 288 -26.76 -14.47 3.89
CA PRO A 288 -26.31 -14.78 5.25
C PRO A 288 -27.15 -14.08 6.35
N GLY A 289 -27.93 -13.07 5.98
CA GLY A 289 -28.87 -12.39 6.85
C GLY A 289 -30.14 -13.16 7.18
N MET A 290 -30.37 -14.29 6.52
CA MET A 290 -31.52 -15.14 6.81
C MET A 290 -31.40 -15.75 8.22
N LYS A 291 -32.41 -15.50 9.05
CA LYS A 291 -32.56 -16.02 10.42
C LYS A 291 -33.88 -16.77 10.50
N ASP A 292 -34.11 -17.53 11.57
CA ASP A 292 -35.32 -18.36 11.74
C ASP A 292 -36.61 -17.59 11.49
N ARG A 293 -36.74 -16.37 12.01
CA ARG A 293 -37.90 -15.48 11.77
C ARG A 293 -38.17 -15.17 10.28
N HIS A 294 -37.11 -15.05 9.47
CA HIS A 294 -37.21 -14.77 8.04
C HIS A 294 -37.67 -16.02 7.31
N TRP A 295 -37.16 -17.19 7.71
CA TRP A 295 -37.60 -18.49 7.22
C TRP A 295 -39.05 -18.80 7.59
N ASP A 296 -39.48 -18.49 8.81
CA ASP A 296 -40.87 -18.60 9.27
C ASP A 296 -41.80 -17.76 8.38
N THR A 297 -41.49 -16.46 8.26
CA THR A 297 -42.26 -15.50 7.46
C THR A 297 -42.31 -15.92 5.99
N LEU A 298 -41.18 -16.39 5.45
CA LEU A 298 -41.11 -16.87 4.08
C LEU A 298 -41.99 -18.10 3.89
N SER A 299 -41.87 -19.10 4.76
CA SER A 299 -42.64 -20.35 4.70
C SER A 299 -44.15 -20.10 4.78
N GLU A 300 -44.59 -19.21 5.69
CA GLU A 300 -45.99 -18.77 5.80
C GLU A 300 -46.47 -18.09 4.50
N SER A 301 -45.66 -17.21 3.92
CA SER A 301 -46.01 -16.46 2.70
C SER A 301 -46.14 -17.32 1.44
N LEU A 302 -45.46 -18.48 1.45
CA LEU A 302 -45.42 -19.47 0.39
C LEU A 302 -46.40 -20.63 0.64
N GLY A 303 -46.87 -20.80 1.88
CA GLY A 303 -47.73 -21.92 2.29
C GLY A 303 -47.01 -23.27 2.23
N THR A 304 -45.67 -23.27 2.19
CA THR A 304 -44.81 -24.45 2.14
C THR A 304 -43.58 -24.17 2.98
N GLU A 305 -43.10 -25.17 3.72
CA GLU A 305 -41.90 -25.03 4.54
C GLU A 305 -40.66 -24.84 3.65
N VAL A 306 -39.93 -23.74 3.83
CA VAL A 306 -38.70 -23.42 3.10
C VAL A 306 -37.58 -23.15 4.10
N ARG A 307 -36.73 -24.15 4.31
CA ARG A 307 -35.57 -24.07 5.19
C ARG A 307 -34.35 -24.81 4.65
N PRO A 308 -33.15 -24.21 4.73
CA PRO A 308 -31.90 -24.92 4.49
C PRO A 308 -31.76 -26.17 5.35
N LYS A 309 -31.19 -27.25 4.78
CA LYS A 309 -30.95 -28.57 5.42
C LYS A 309 -32.18 -29.37 5.84
N GLU A 310 -33.37 -28.82 5.69
CA GLU A 310 -34.63 -29.52 5.97
C GLU A 310 -35.39 -29.74 4.68
N THR A 311 -35.87 -28.67 4.06
CA THR A 311 -36.63 -28.71 2.80
C THR A 311 -35.85 -28.20 1.59
N LEU A 312 -34.77 -27.45 1.81
CA LEU A 312 -33.82 -27.01 0.79
C LEU A 312 -32.48 -27.74 0.98
N ASN A 313 -32.33 -28.87 0.29
CA ASN A 313 -31.12 -29.69 0.37
C ASN A 313 -30.25 -29.54 -0.87
N THR A 314 -30.87 -29.39 -2.04
CA THR A 314 -30.19 -29.23 -3.32
C THR A 314 -30.86 -28.14 -4.16
N LEU A 315 -30.23 -27.77 -5.27
CA LEU A 315 -30.81 -26.83 -6.22
C LEU A 315 -32.14 -27.30 -6.82
N SER A 316 -32.39 -28.62 -6.87
CA SER A 316 -33.65 -29.19 -7.37
C SER A 316 -34.86 -28.70 -6.57
N ASP A 317 -34.67 -28.48 -5.26
CA ASP A 317 -35.73 -28.03 -4.34
C ASP A 317 -36.11 -26.55 -4.58
N VAL A 318 -35.27 -25.79 -5.29
CA VAL A 318 -35.48 -24.36 -5.59
C VAL A 318 -36.35 -24.16 -6.84
N TYR A 319 -36.35 -25.08 -7.80
CA TYR A 319 -37.09 -24.91 -9.05
C TYR A 319 -38.59 -24.62 -8.87
N PRO A 320 -39.33 -25.32 -7.99
CA PRO A 320 -40.74 -25.02 -7.71
C PRO A 320 -40.94 -23.62 -7.10
N LEU A 321 -39.91 -23.09 -6.43
CA LEU A 321 -39.96 -21.79 -5.76
C LEU A 321 -39.79 -20.60 -6.73
N VAL A 322 -39.34 -20.85 -7.97
CA VAL A 322 -39.13 -19.82 -8.99
C VAL A 322 -40.42 -19.06 -9.32
N GLU A 323 -41.57 -19.71 -9.25
CA GLU A 323 -42.88 -19.06 -9.44
C GLU A 323 -43.17 -18.00 -8.37
N PHE A 324 -42.58 -18.14 -7.18
CA PHE A 324 -42.71 -17.21 -6.07
C PHE A 324 -41.53 -16.25 -5.92
N LYS A 325 -40.68 -16.13 -6.96
CA LYS A 325 -39.46 -15.31 -6.96
C LYS A 325 -39.65 -13.93 -6.32
N GLU A 326 -40.69 -13.19 -6.71
CA GLU A 326 -40.91 -11.83 -6.20
C GLU A 326 -41.11 -11.79 -4.68
N LYS A 327 -41.86 -12.76 -4.13
CA LYS A 327 -42.06 -12.86 -2.68
C LYS A 327 -40.77 -13.24 -1.96
N ILE A 328 -40.04 -14.22 -2.51
CA ILE A 328 -38.78 -14.71 -1.92
C ILE A 328 -37.75 -13.60 -1.88
N VAL A 329 -37.51 -12.93 -3.01
CA VAL A 329 -36.54 -11.84 -3.12
C VAL A 329 -36.91 -10.72 -2.16
N LYS A 330 -38.19 -10.34 -2.06
CA LYS A 330 -38.63 -9.29 -1.14
C LYS A 330 -38.37 -9.64 0.34
N THR A 331 -38.69 -10.86 0.78
CA THR A 331 -38.45 -11.28 2.17
C THR A 331 -36.96 -11.38 2.48
N CYS A 332 -36.18 -11.94 1.56
CA CYS A 332 -34.73 -12.06 1.73
C CYS A 332 -34.03 -10.69 1.64
N GLU A 333 -34.58 -9.71 0.92
CA GLU A 333 -34.07 -8.34 0.90
C GLU A 333 -34.20 -7.69 2.28
N VAL A 334 -35.32 -7.92 3.00
CA VAL A 334 -35.45 -7.47 4.39
C VAL A 334 -34.35 -8.09 5.25
N ALA A 335 -34.15 -9.41 5.15
CA ALA A 335 -33.10 -10.12 5.87
C ALA A 335 -31.68 -9.58 5.55
N ALA A 336 -31.42 -9.27 4.27
CA ALA A 336 -30.16 -8.69 3.82
C ALA A 336 -29.93 -7.30 4.45
N LYS A 337 -30.96 -6.46 4.49
CA LYS A 337 -30.89 -5.11 5.08
C LYS A 337 -30.74 -5.17 6.59
N GLU A 338 -31.40 -6.11 7.25
CA GLU A 338 -31.23 -6.38 8.68
C GLU A 338 -29.80 -6.86 9.00
N TRP A 339 -29.22 -7.70 8.14
CA TRP A 339 -27.83 -8.14 8.30
C TRP A 339 -26.81 -7.02 8.09
N ASP A 340 -27.02 -6.10 7.15
CA ASP A 340 -26.17 -4.91 7.00
C ASP A 340 -26.19 -4.05 8.29
N ILE A 341 -27.36 -3.91 8.92
CA ILE A 341 -27.47 -3.22 10.22
C ILE A 341 -26.71 -3.99 11.31
N GLU A 342 -26.91 -5.32 11.41
CA GLU A 342 -26.23 -6.19 12.39
C GLU A 342 -24.70 -6.11 12.22
N SER A 343 -24.21 -6.24 10.98
CA SER A 343 -22.78 -6.20 10.66
C SER A 343 -22.18 -4.84 11.02
N ARG A 344 -22.81 -3.74 10.60
CA ARG A 344 -22.31 -2.39 10.92
C ARG A 344 -22.28 -2.12 12.41
N LEU A 345 -23.29 -2.57 13.17
CA LEU A 345 -23.27 -2.47 14.63
C LEU A 345 -22.10 -3.27 15.22
N ASN A 346 -21.90 -4.51 14.79
CA ASN A 346 -20.80 -5.36 15.24
C ASN A 346 -19.42 -4.78 14.90
N ASP A 347 -19.26 -4.25 13.69
CA ASP A 347 -18.04 -3.58 13.25
C ASP A 347 -17.77 -2.33 14.10
N MET A 348 -18.81 -1.52 14.37
CA MET A 348 -18.68 -0.37 15.26
C MET A 348 -18.29 -0.78 16.68
N TYR A 349 -18.91 -1.84 17.24
CA TYR A 349 -18.53 -2.37 18.56
C TYR A 349 -17.06 -2.81 18.57
N GLY A 350 -16.64 -3.62 17.60
CA GLY A 350 -15.26 -4.11 17.49
C GLY A 350 -14.23 -2.99 17.26
N GLY A 351 -14.62 -1.89 16.60
CA GLY A 351 -13.79 -0.71 16.42
C GLY A 351 -13.34 -0.05 17.74
N TRP A 352 -14.08 -0.24 18.82
CA TRP A 352 -13.79 0.33 20.13
C TRP A 352 -13.00 -0.58 21.08
N ASP A 353 -12.94 -1.90 20.83
CA ASP A 353 -12.33 -2.88 21.75
C ASP A 353 -10.87 -2.56 22.12
N ASN A 354 -10.12 -2.00 21.16
CA ASN A 354 -8.69 -1.69 21.32
C ASN A 354 -8.40 -0.19 21.48
N LYS A 355 -9.44 0.67 21.54
CA LYS A 355 -9.26 2.12 21.62
C LYS A 355 -9.08 2.56 23.06
N LYS A 356 -7.92 3.17 23.34
CA LYS A 356 -7.51 3.58 24.69
C LYS A 356 -7.09 5.05 24.69
N PHE A 357 -7.47 5.78 25.73
CA PHE A 357 -6.93 7.10 26.01
C PHE A 357 -5.44 7.00 26.35
N ILE A 358 -4.65 7.93 25.83
CA ILE A 358 -3.24 8.07 26.20
C ILE A 358 -3.17 9.00 27.41
N ILE A 359 -2.90 8.41 28.58
CA ILE A 359 -2.86 9.12 29.87
C ILE A 359 -1.41 9.19 30.36
N GLU A 360 -0.81 10.38 30.34
CA GLU A 360 0.60 10.63 30.66
C GLU A 360 0.79 11.46 31.93
N ASP A 361 1.92 11.29 32.61
CA ASP A 361 2.31 12.12 33.76
C ASP A 361 2.43 13.60 33.38
N TYR A 362 1.86 14.47 34.22
CA TYR A 362 1.96 15.92 34.07
C TYR A 362 3.04 16.51 35.00
N LYS A 363 4.22 16.80 34.43
CA LYS A 363 5.36 17.42 35.14
C LYS A 363 5.66 16.66 36.46
N ALA A 364 6.12 17.36 37.50
CA ALA A 364 6.35 16.80 38.84
C ALA A 364 5.12 16.90 39.77
N THR A 365 3.90 17.02 39.23
CA THR A 365 2.69 17.33 40.01
C THR A 365 1.98 16.10 40.58
N LYS A 366 2.44 14.87 40.28
CA LYS A 366 1.82 13.59 40.67
C LYS A 366 0.37 13.41 40.16
N THR A 367 0.06 13.95 38.98
CA THR A 367 -1.22 13.73 38.29
C THR A 367 -0.96 13.48 36.80
N TYR A 368 -2.01 13.12 36.08
CA TYR A 368 -1.93 12.80 34.65
C TYR A 368 -2.71 13.81 33.80
N ILE A 369 -2.47 13.76 32.48
CA ILE A 369 -3.23 14.46 31.44
C ILE A 369 -3.53 13.49 30.28
N VAL A 370 -4.61 13.75 29.54
CA VAL A 370 -4.94 13.03 28.30
C VAL A 370 -4.25 13.68 27.10
N LYS A 371 -3.72 12.87 26.19
CA LYS A 371 -3.12 13.30 24.92
C LYS A 371 -3.62 12.45 23.75
N GLY A 372 -3.38 12.94 22.53
CA GLY A 372 -3.59 12.18 21.30
C GLY A 372 -5.03 11.70 21.11
N THR A 373 -6.02 12.54 21.42
CA THR A 373 -7.45 12.19 21.33
C THR A 373 -7.99 12.22 19.90
N ASP A 374 -7.20 12.68 18.93
CA ASP A 374 -7.64 12.92 17.54
C ASP A 374 -8.22 11.65 16.91
N GLU A 375 -7.56 10.49 17.07
CA GLU A 375 -8.07 9.21 16.53
C GLU A 375 -9.37 8.76 17.20
N ILE A 376 -9.54 9.06 18.49
CA ILE A 376 -10.75 8.72 19.25
C ILE A 376 -11.91 9.61 18.78
N GLN A 377 -11.65 10.91 18.59
CA GLN A 377 -12.65 11.86 18.08
C GLN A 377 -13.08 11.50 16.65
N GLN A 378 -12.12 11.22 15.77
CA GLN A 378 -12.42 10.82 14.40
C GLN A 378 -13.30 9.56 14.35
N LEU A 379 -12.96 8.53 15.14
CA LEU A 379 -13.77 7.31 15.20
C LEU A 379 -15.16 7.57 15.79
N LEU A 380 -15.26 8.43 16.79
CA LEU A 380 -16.52 8.80 17.41
C LEU A 380 -17.45 9.51 16.42
N ASP A 381 -16.94 10.48 15.68
CA ASP A 381 -17.71 11.22 14.66
C ASP A 381 -18.19 10.28 13.54
N GLU A 382 -17.33 9.38 13.08
CA GLU A 382 -17.68 8.37 12.08
C GLU A 382 -18.80 7.46 12.59
N HIS A 383 -18.65 6.90 13.79
CA HIS A 383 -19.63 5.98 14.36
C HIS A 383 -20.95 6.70 14.74
N LEU A 384 -20.93 7.96 15.14
CA LEU A 384 -22.13 8.78 15.33
C LEU A 384 -22.90 8.95 14.02
N ASN A 385 -22.22 9.29 12.94
CA ASN A 385 -22.84 9.42 11.62
C ASN A 385 -23.41 8.08 11.11
N ILE A 386 -22.67 6.98 11.25
CA ILE A 386 -23.16 5.65 10.87
C ILE A 386 -24.39 5.28 11.70
N THR A 387 -24.33 5.47 13.02
CA THR A 387 -25.46 5.16 13.92
C THR A 387 -26.70 5.97 13.56
N GLN A 388 -26.54 7.26 13.22
CA GLN A 388 -27.63 8.09 12.74
C GLN A 388 -28.22 7.59 11.41
N GLN A 389 -27.40 7.10 10.48
CA GLN A 389 -27.90 6.49 9.25
C GLN A 389 -28.69 5.20 9.53
N LEU A 390 -28.21 4.37 10.47
CA LEU A 390 -28.93 3.16 10.89
C LEU A 390 -30.27 3.50 11.56
N SER A 391 -30.33 4.59 12.34
CA SER A 391 -31.56 5.02 13.00
C SER A 391 -32.63 5.54 12.03
N PHE A 392 -32.26 5.93 10.81
CA PHE A 392 -33.21 6.24 9.74
C PHE A 392 -33.61 5.05 8.86
N SER A 393 -32.97 3.88 9.05
CA SER A 393 -33.29 2.70 8.25
C SER A 393 -34.72 2.21 8.53
N PRO A 394 -35.54 1.96 7.49
CA PRO A 394 -36.88 1.37 7.67
C PRO A 394 -36.82 -0.08 8.16
N PHE A 395 -35.66 -0.74 8.08
CA PHE A 395 -35.45 -2.14 8.48
C PHE A 395 -34.89 -2.27 9.90
N LYS A 396 -34.81 -1.18 10.68
CA LYS A 396 -34.19 -1.19 12.01
C LYS A 396 -35.00 -1.87 13.11
N ALA A 397 -36.24 -2.30 12.84
CA ALA A 397 -37.22 -2.67 13.87
C ALA A 397 -36.65 -3.61 14.96
N PHE A 398 -36.00 -4.70 14.56
CA PHE A 398 -35.37 -5.67 15.49
C PHE A 398 -34.13 -5.14 16.23
N PHE A 399 -33.47 -4.12 15.69
CA PHE A 399 -32.25 -3.54 16.24
C PHE A 399 -32.47 -2.20 16.95
N THR A 400 -33.72 -1.72 17.06
CA THR A 400 -34.06 -0.41 17.63
C THR A 400 -33.41 -0.21 19.01
N GLU A 401 -33.60 -1.14 19.93
CA GLU A 401 -33.02 -1.04 21.28
C GLU A 401 -31.49 -1.03 21.27
N ALA A 402 -30.86 -1.83 20.38
CA ALA A 402 -29.42 -1.89 20.25
C ALA A 402 -28.85 -0.58 19.67
N ILE A 403 -29.49 -0.03 18.64
CA ILE A 403 -29.13 1.25 18.02
C ILE A 403 -29.30 2.38 19.03
N ASP A 404 -30.44 2.46 19.72
CA ASP A 404 -30.73 3.53 20.68
C ASP A 404 -29.73 3.51 21.85
N LYS A 405 -29.41 2.31 22.36
CA LYS A 405 -28.39 2.15 23.41
C LYS A 405 -27.01 2.54 22.93
N TRP A 406 -26.67 2.19 21.69
CA TRP A 406 -25.38 2.55 21.10
C TRP A 406 -25.26 4.06 20.87
N GLU A 407 -26.30 4.67 20.30
CA GLU A 407 -26.43 6.10 20.11
C GLU A 407 -26.30 6.85 21.43
N PHE A 408 -26.96 6.38 22.49
CA PHE A 408 -26.82 6.94 23.83
C PHE A 408 -25.37 6.90 24.33
N ASN A 409 -24.70 5.75 24.18
CA ASN A 409 -23.32 5.57 24.62
C ASN A 409 -22.33 6.47 23.86
N LEU A 410 -22.49 6.61 22.54
CA LEU A 410 -21.64 7.46 21.72
C LEU A 410 -21.87 8.95 22.04
N ASN A 411 -23.13 9.38 22.18
CA ASN A 411 -23.43 10.76 22.56
C ASN A 411 -22.90 11.09 23.96
N LEU A 412 -23.08 10.20 24.93
CA LEU A 412 -22.52 10.37 26.28
C LEU A 412 -20.99 10.48 26.24
N MET A 413 -20.33 9.63 25.46
CA MET A 413 -18.88 9.71 25.28
C MET A 413 -18.45 11.03 24.64
N ASN A 414 -19.19 11.52 23.65
CA ASN A 414 -18.91 12.79 22.98
C ASN A 414 -18.98 13.97 23.95
N GLU A 415 -20.07 14.06 24.72
CA GLU A 415 -20.24 15.09 25.74
C GLU A 415 -19.15 15.02 26.81
N ILE A 416 -18.81 13.81 27.29
CA ILE A 416 -17.73 13.62 28.27
C ILE A 416 -16.40 14.08 27.69
N LEU A 417 -16.08 13.72 26.45
CA LEU A 417 -14.80 14.06 25.84
C LEU A 417 -14.66 15.57 25.63
N GLU A 418 -15.72 16.25 25.20
CA GLU A 418 -15.76 17.70 25.07
C GLU A 418 -15.53 18.39 26.44
N GLN A 419 -16.30 18.01 27.45
CA GLN A 419 -16.18 18.57 28.80
C GLN A 419 -14.81 18.26 29.43
N TRP A 420 -14.25 17.08 29.16
CA TRP A 420 -12.93 16.70 29.67
C TRP A 420 -11.82 17.53 29.03
N LEU A 421 -11.82 17.69 27.71
CA LEU A 421 -10.81 18.48 27.00
C LEU A 421 -10.91 19.97 27.34
N GLU A 422 -12.12 20.49 27.55
CA GLU A 422 -12.34 21.83 28.09
C GLU A 422 -11.76 21.97 29.50
N CYS A 423 -12.08 21.03 30.40
CA CYS A 423 -11.57 21.02 31.76
C CYS A 423 -10.04 20.93 31.78
N GLN A 424 -9.45 20.11 30.91
CA GLN A 424 -8.00 19.98 30.81
C GLN A 424 -7.34 21.28 30.39
N ARG A 425 -7.87 21.97 29.36
CA ARG A 425 -7.32 23.24 28.89
C ARG A 425 -7.37 24.30 29.99
N ALA A 426 -8.52 24.44 30.65
CA ALA A 426 -8.70 25.38 31.75
C ALA A 426 -7.81 25.04 32.95
N TRP A 427 -7.72 23.76 33.33
CA TRP A 427 -6.90 23.30 34.44
C TRP A 427 -5.40 23.48 34.16
N LEU A 428 -4.92 23.18 32.95
CA LEU A 428 -3.52 23.37 32.55
C LEU A 428 -3.07 24.84 32.61
N TYR A 429 -3.97 25.77 32.32
CA TYR A 429 -3.72 27.20 32.45
C TYR A 429 -3.68 27.62 33.92
N LEU A 430 -4.64 27.16 34.72
CA LEU A 430 -4.80 27.60 36.11
C LEU A 430 -3.86 26.91 37.11
N GLU A 431 -3.43 25.67 36.85
CA GLU A 431 -2.61 24.89 37.79
C GLU A 431 -1.30 25.58 38.15
N PRO A 432 -0.46 26.06 37.20
CA PRO A 432 0.79 26.72 37.55
C PRO A 432 0.56 28.02 38.35
N ILE A 433 -0.57 28.70 38.10
CA ILE A 433 -0.92 29.99 38.72
C ILE A 433 -1.34 29.78 40.18
N PHE A 434 -2.28 28.87 40.41
CA PHE A 434 -2.84 28.62 41.75
C PHE A 434 -1.98 27.68 42.60
N SER A 435 -0.96 27.04 42.03
CA SER A 435 0.09 26.34 42.75
C SER A 435 1.12 27.29 43.43
N SER A 436 1.09 28.60 43.14
CA SER A 436 1.95 29.59 43.80
C SER A 436 1.41 30.00 45.16
N ASP A 437 2.24 29.91 46.21
CA ASP A 437 1.91 30.32 47.57
C ASP A 437 1.51 31.81 47.65
N ASP A 438 2.15 32.67 46.84
CA ASP A 438 1.87 34.11 46.83
C ASP A 438 0.48 34.40 46.24
N ILE A 439 0.08 33.71 45.17
CA ILE A 439 -1.28 33.81 44.61
C ILE A 439 -2.31 33.23 45.58
N ALA A 440 -1.99 32.14 46.27
CA ALA A 440 -2.87 31.51 47.25
C ALA A 440 -3.23 32.45 48.42
N VAL A 441 -2.26 33.27 48.87
CA VAL A 441 -2.48 34.29 49.90
C VAL A 441 -3.31 35.46 49.39
N GLN A 442 -3.10 35.88 48.14
CA GLN A 442 -3.81 37.03 47.54
C GLN A 442 -5.27 36.69 47.18
N LEU A 443 -5.54 35.46 46.74
CA LEU A 443 -6.85 35.00 46.26
C LEU A 443 -7.35 33.75 47.01
N PRO A 444 -7.59 33.82 48.33
CA PRO A 444 -7.85 32.63 49.15
C PRO A 444 -9.18 31.93 48.81
N VAL A 445 -10.21 32.69 48.40
CA VAL A 445 -11.52 32.12 48.03
C VAL A 445 -11.44 31.37 46.70
N LEU A 446 -10.74 31.93 45.71
CA LEU A 446 -10.56 31.31 44.40
C LEU A 446 -9.62 30.09 44.51
N SER A 447 -8.58 30.18 45.32
CA SER A 447 -7.65 29.07 45.57
C SER A 447 -8.37 27.86 46.17
N LYS A 448 -9.22 28.06 47.20
CA LYS A 448 -10.05 26.97 47.75
C LYS A 448 -11.00 26.34 46.72
N LYS A 449 -11.56 27.14 45.80
CA LYS A 449 -12.40 26.62 44.72
C LYS A 449 -11.58 25.80 43.72
N PHE A 450 -10.42 26.31 43.32
CA PHE A 450 -9.50 25.60 42.43
C PHE A 450 -9.02 24.29 43.04
N ASP A 451 -8.66 24.26 44.33
CA ASP A 451 -8.24 23.04 45.03
C ASP A 451 -9.28 21.94 44.98
N LYS A 452 -10.57 22.29 45.13
CA LYS A 452 -11.66 21.32 45.02
C LYS A 452 -11.73 20.73 43.61
N VAL A 453 -11.58 21.56 42.58
CA VAL A 453 -11.51 21.08 41.19
C VAL A 453 -10.27 20.21 40.96
N ASN A 454 -9.11 20.62 41.48
CA ASN A 454 -7.85 19.89 41.38
C ASN A 454 -7.93 18.49 42.01
N GLN A 455 -8.62 18.34 43.14
CA GLN A 455 -8.89 17.05 43.75
C GLN A 455 -9.78 16.16 42.86
N THR A 456 -10.86 16.72 42.29
CA THR A 456 -11.73 16.02 41.35
C THR A 456 -10.97 15.59 40.10
N TRP A 457 -10.16 16.49 39.52
CA TRP A 457 -9.30 16.24 38.37
C TRP A 457 -8.37 15.05 38.63
N ARG A 458 -7.60 15.08 39.73
CA ARG A 458 -6.68 14.00 40.13
C ARG A 458 -7.39 12.66 40.28
N LYS A 459 -8.60 12.65 40.82
CA LYS A 459 -9.43 11.44 40.94
C LYS A 459 -9.83 10.90 39.57
N ILE A 460 -10.35 11.74 38.68
CA ILE A 460 -10.76 11.36 37.32
C ILE A 460 -9.57 10.83 36.54
N MET A 461 -8.46 11.57 36.53
CA MET A 461 -7.24 11.18 35.82
C MET A 461 -6.61 9.89 36.36
N GLY A 462 -6.65 9.68 37.68
CA GLY A 462 -6.20 8.41 38.28
C GLY A 462 -7.09 7.22 37.88
N MET A 463 -8.41 7.40 37.80
CA MET A 463 -9.31 6.36 37.29
C MET A 463 -9.05 6.08 35.80
N ALA A 464 -8.86 7.12 34.99
CA ALA A 464 -8.57 7.01 33.56
C ALA A 464 -7.24 6.30 33.29
N HIS A 465 -6.21 6.58 34.10
CA HIS A 465 -4.92 5.91 33.98
C HIS A 465 -5.02 4.41 34.27
N ASN A 466 -5.81 4.02 35.27
CA ASN A 466 -6.01 2.61 35.65
C ASN A 466 -6.94 1.85 34.67
N ASN A 467 -7.89 2.54 34.05
CA ASN A 467 -8.78 1.97 33.03
C ASN A 467 -8.84 2.88 31.80
N PRO A 468 -7.87 2.76 30.87
CA PRO A 468 -7.75 3.67 29.75
C PRO A 468 -8.69 3.34 28.58
N ALA A 469 -9.46 2.25 28.62
CA ALA A 469 -10.34 1.84 27.52
C ALA A 469 -11.45 2.88 27.29
N ALA A 470 -11.38 3.58 26.15
CA ALA A 470 -11.99 4.90 25.97
C ALA A 470 -13.51 4.89 26.15
N LEU A 471 -14.18 4.04 25.37
CA LEU A 471 -15.64 3.90 25.42
C LEU A 471 -16.11 3.42 26.80
N SER A 472 -15.47 2.38 27.34
CA SER A 472 -15.86 1.81 28.64
C SER A 472 -15.67 2.80 29.79
N PHE A 473 -14.63 3.62 29.75
CA PHE A 473 -14.36 4.63 30.77
C PHE A 473 -15.47 5.69 30.81
N CYS A 474 -15.89 6.16 29.63
CA CYS A 474 -16.95 7.16 29.51
C CYS A 474 -18.33 6.61 29.88
N THR A 475 -18.65 5.38 29.46
CA THR A 475 -20.01 4.82 29.57
C THR A 475 -20.29 4.10 30.88
N ASN A 476 -19.28 3.61 31.59
CA ASN A 476 -19.49 2.87 32.85
C ASN A 476 -19.77 3.77 34.07
N SER A 477 -19.60 5.10 33.94
CA SER A 477 -19.77 6.04 35.05
C SER A 477 -20.77 7.13 34.71
N ASN A 478 -22.01 6.98 35.19
CA ASN A 478 -23.08 7.97 35.02
C ASN A 478 -22.78 9.33 35.67
N LYS A 479 -21.74 9.43 36.51
CA LYS A 479 -21.36 10.66 37.23
C LYS A 479 -20.19 11.40 36.59
N LEU A 480 -19.50 10.79 35.62
CA LEU A 480 -18.30 11.39 35.04
C LEU A 480 -18.61 12.70 34.33
N LEU A 481 -19.68 12.70 33.50
CA LEU A 481 -20.15 13.90 32.82
C LEU A 481 -20.52 15.01 33.80
N GLU A 482 -21.33 14.70 34.82
CA GLU A 482 -21.72 15.67 35.86
C GLU A 482 -20.50 16.27 36.58
N GLN A 483 -19.53 15.42 36.95
CA GLN A 483 -18.30 15.85 37.63
C GLN A 483 -17.44 16.79 36.76
N LEU A 484 -17.30 16.49 35.47
CA LEU A 484 -16.54 17.34 34.54
C LEU A 484 -17.27 18.65 34.27
N THR A 485 -18.59 18.62 34.07
CA THR A 485 -19.40 19.82 33.88
C THR A 485 -19.36 20.73 35.11
N ASP A 486 -19.46 20.19 36.32
CA ASP A 486 -19.34 20.97 37.55
C ASP A 486 -17.92 21.52 37.77
N ALA A 487 -16.90 20.74 37.37
CA ALA A 487 -15.52 21.20 37.37
C ALA A 487 -15.32 22.39 36.42
N ASN A 488 -15.85 22.32 35.19
CA ASN A 488 -15.78 23.40 34.21
C ASN A 488 -16.45 24.67 34.71
N LYS A 489 -17.69 24.58 35.22
CA LYS A 489 -18.37 25.74 35.84
C LYS A 489 -17.57 26.36 36.98
N ALA A 490 -16.91 25.55 37.80
CA ALA A 490 -16.05 26.04 38.87
C ALA A 490 -14.78 26.71 38.33
N LEU A 491 -14.17 26.15 37.28
CA LEU A 491 -13.00 26.72 36.61
C LEU A 491 -13.33 28.05 35.94
N GLU A 492 -14.49 28.19 35.30
CA GLU A 492 -14.97 29.47 34.74
C GLU A 492 -15.04 30.57 35.80
N VAL A 493 -15.60 30.26 36.97
CA VAL A 493 -15.65 31.21 38.10
C VAL A 493 -14.25 31.59 38.57
N VAL A 494 -13.33 30.62 38.62
CA VAL A 494 -11.93 30.87 38.98
C VAL A 494 -11.22 31.72 37.93
N GLN A 495 -11.39 31.44 36.65
CA GLN A 495 -10.80 32.20 35.55
C GLN A 495 -11.33 33.64 35.53
N LYS A 496 -12.64 33.83 35.66
CA LYS A 496 -13.24 35.16 35.72
C LYS A 496 -12.75 35.94 36.94
N GLY A 497 -12.71 35.31 38.12
CA GLY A 497 -12.19 35.93 39.33
C GLY A 497 -10.71 36.32 39.21
N LEU A 498 -9.91 35.50 38.51
CA LEU A 498 -8.52 35.83 38.22
C LEU A 498 -8.41 37.02 37.26
N GLN A 499 -9.22 37.07 36.21
CA GLN A 499 -9.26 38.20 35.27
C GLN A 499 -9.68 39.50 35.95
N ASP A 500 -10.70 39.45 36.81
CA ASP A 500 -11.15 40.60 37.60
C ASP A 500 -10.01 41.10 38.51
N TYR A 501 -9.27 40.19 39.13
CA TYR A 501 -8.10 40.52 39.96
C TYR A 501 -6.97 41.17 39.15
N LEU A 502 -6.62 40.61 37.98
CA LEU A 502 -5.63 41.21 37.09
C LEU A 502 -6.07 42.59 36.59
N GLY A 503 -7.37 42.76 36.32
CA GLY A 503 -7.99 44.03 35.97
C GLY A 503 -7.83 45.08 37.06
N GLU A 504 -8.10 44.71 38.32
CA GLU A 504 -7.90 45.58 39.48
C GLU A 504 -6.41 45.99 39.61
N LYS A 505 -5.47 45.06 39.45
CA LYS A 505 -4.04 45.38 39.48
C LYS A 505 -3.61 46.33 38.38
N ARG A 506 -4.16 46.16 37.16
CA ARG A 506 -3.93 47.09 36.04
C ARG A 506 -4.49 48.49 36.32
N GLN A 507 -5.62 48.60 37.01
CA GLN A 507 -6.16 49.90 37.44
C GLN A 507 -5.30 50.56 38.52
N CYS A 508 -4.77 49.78 39.48
CA CYS A 508 -3.86 50.31 40.50
C CYS A 508 -2.53 50.80 39.91
N PHE A 509 -2.07 50.17 38.82
CA PHE A 509 -0.82 50.56 38.15
C PHE A 509 -0.92 50.42 36.63
N ALA A 510 -1.20 51.55 35.97
CA ALA A 510 -1.52 51.61 34.54
C ALA A 510 -0.43 51.04 33.60
N ARG A 511 0.83 50.94 34.04
CA ARG A 511 1.88 50.34 33.19
C ARG A 511 1.73 48.81 33.06
N PHE A 512 0.94 48.14 33.91
CA PHE A 512 0.62 46.72 33.74
C PHE A 512 -0.29 46.43 32.54
N TYR A 513 -0.87 47.44 31.88
CA TYR A 513 -1.58 47.24 30.60
C TYR A 513 -0.63 46.86 29.45
N PHE A 514 0.68 47.10 29.57
CA PHE A 514 1.68 46.73 28.57
C PHE A 514 2.14 45.27 28.66
N LEU A 515 1.65 44.53 29.65
CA LEU A 515 1.99 43.12 29.88
C LEU A 515 0.83 42.21 29.51
N SER A 516 1.16 41.02 28.98
CA SER A 516 0.17 39.95 28.84
C SER A 516 -0.31 39.47 30.21
N ASP A 517 -1.42 38.72 30.24
CA ASP A 517 -1.93 38.13 31.49
C ASP A 517 -0.89 37.20 32.12
N GLU A 518 -0.18 36.39 31.32
CA GLU A 518 0.89 35.49 31.79
C GLU A 518 2.05 36.26 32.42
N GLU A 519 2.54 37.32 31.75
CA GLU A 519 3.65 38.14 32.27
C GLU A 519 3.27 38.88 33.55
N LEU A 520 2.02 39.36 33.63
CA LEU A 520 1.52 40.02 34.83
C LEU A 520 1.41 39.01 35.99
N LEU A 521 0.99 37.78 35.72
CA LEU A 521 0.93 36.71 36.71
C LEU A 521 2.31 36.28 37.19
N GLU A 522 3.31 36.21 36.31
CA GLU A 522 4.70 35.93 36.70
C GLU A 522 5.22 36.96 37.71
N ILE A 523 5.03 38.25 37.43
CA ILE A 523 5.41 39.33 38.36
C ILE A 523 4.67 39.22 39.69
N LEU A 524 3.36 38.93 39.66
CA LEU A 524 2.54 38.85 40.87
C LEU A 524 2.89 37.62 41.72
N SER A 525 3.26 36.51 41.07
CA SER A 525 3.63 35.24 41.72
C SER A 525 5.03 35.25 42.36
N GLN A 526 5.88 36.20 41.97
CA GLN A 526 7.26 36.35 42.44
C GLN A 526 7.51 37.76 43.01
N SER A 527 6.46 38.37 43.57
CA SER A 527 6.46 39.76 44.06
C SER A 527 7.57 40.07 45.10
N LYS A 528 8.14 39.04 45.73
CA LYS A 528 9.20 39.13 46.73
C LYS A 528 10.62 38.99 46.18
N ASP A 529 10.79 38.60 44.90
CA ASP A 529 12.10 38.46 44.25
C ASP A 529 12.30 39.51 43.15
N PRO A 530 13.05 40.61 43.44
CA PRO A 530 13.31 41.67 42.47
C PRO A 530 14.06 41.19 41.21
N VAL A 531 14.86 40.12 41.30
CA VAL A 531 15.64 39.62 40.16
C VAL A 531 14.71 38.95 39.15
N ALA A 532 13.68 38.28 39.64
CA ALA A 532 12.74 37.57 38.78
C ALA A 532 11.77 38.51 38.04
N ILE A 533 11.55 39.72 38.58
CA ILE A 533 10.76 40.78 37.94
C ILE A 533 11.55 41.54 36.86
N GLN A 534 12.88 41.54 36.95
CA GLN A 534 13.79 42.33 36.08
C GLN A 534 13.54 42.17 34.55
N PRO A 535 13.25 40.97 34.00
CA PRO A 535 12.99 40.79 32.58
C PRO A 535 11.78 41.59 32.08
N HIS A 536 10.77 41.78 32.92
CA HIS A 536 9.52 42.45 32.56
C HIS A 536 9.60 43.97 32.70
N LEU A 537 10.55 44.50 33.48
CA LEU A 537 10.70 45.93 33.72
C LEU A 537 10.93 46.74 32.45
N LYS A 538 11.63 46.18 31.45
CA LYS A 538 11.81 46.84 30.14
C LYS A 538 10.45 47.15 29.50
N LYS A 539 9.58 46.14 29.37
CA LYS A 539 8.24 46.34 28.78
C LYS A 539 7.34 47.32 29.55
N ILE A 540 7.53 47.44 30.87
CA ILE A 540 6.73 48.33 31.73
C ILE A 540 7.27 49.78 31.69
N PHE A 541 8.58 49.95 31.50
CA PHE A 541 9.24 51.24 31.69
C PHE A 541 9.94 51.86 30.48
N GLU A 542 10.34 51.08 29.47
CA GLU A 542 11.01 51.54 28.24
C GLU A 542 10.97 50.49 27.11
#